data_AF-A0A956EZZ0-F1
#
_entry.id   AF-A0A956EZZ0-F1
#
_cell.length_a   1.000
_cell.length_b   1.000
_cell.length_c   1.000
_cell.angle_alpha   90.00
_cell.angle_beta   90.00
_cell.angle_gamma   90.00
#
_symmetry.space_group_name_H-M   'P 1'
#
loop_
_entity.id
_entity.type
_entity.pdbx_description
1 polymer ?
#
loop_
_entity_poly.entity_id
_entity_poly.type
_entity_poly.pdbx_seq_one_letter_code
_entity_poly.pdbx_strand_id
1 'polypeptide(L)'
;SFYARHNMSYWSYISAVNAAKSWGMSPSSVSVTSEGGQLRYAALFHRRGSSNWEIRPSTRAADYQAEFNAQVAAGRSLVALQSYMHDGQVRYAAVYSDGIRGAWLARNSLSPLSYALYHSYYSNAGYRNTVLTGVDGASSPSLAAVWRR
;
A
#
# COMPACT_ATOMS: atom_id res chain seq x y z
N SER A 1 16.92 -12.10 3.19
CA SER A 1 15.90 -13.05 3.69
C SER A 1 14.51 -12.45 3.54
N PHE A 2 13.51 -13.32 3.36
CA PHE A 2 12.09 -12.95 3.25
C PHE A 2 11.29 -13.62 4.36
N TYR A 3 10.21 -12.98 4.78
CA TYR A 3 9.22 -13.54 5.71
C TYR A 3 7.83 -13.20 5.16
N ALA A 4 7.04 -14.23 4.86
CA ALA A 4 5.72 -14.08 4.27
C ALA A 4 4.71 -14.88 5.07
N ARG A 5 3.53 -14.31 5.30
CA ARG A 5 2.39 -14.98 5.94
C ARG A 5 1.12 -14.54 5.23
N HIS A 6 0.16 -15.44 5.13
CA HIS A 6 -1.13 -15.21 4.48
C HIS A 6 -2.25 -15.91 5.25
N ASN A 7 -3.50 -15.64 4.88
CA ASN A 7 -4.70 -16.18 5.54
C ASN A 7 -4.71 -15.95 7.07
N MET A 8 -4.15 -14.83 7.52
CA MET A 8 -4.04 -14.52 8.93
C MET A 8 -5.33 -13.89 9.45
N SER A 9 -5.70 -14.19 10.69
CA SER A 9 -6.57 -13.32 11.48
C SER A 9 -5.85 -12.01 11.81
N TYR A 10 -6.58 -11.00 12.29
CA TYR A 10 -5.97 -9.75 12.75
C TYR A 10 -4.86 -9.98 13.78
N TRP A 11 -5.10 -10.84 14.79
CA TRP A 11 -4.11 -11.14 15.83
C TRP A 11 -2.86 -11.85 15.29
N SER A 12 -3.04 -12.80 14.37
CA SER A 12 -1.92 -13.48 13.72
C SER A 12 -1.11 -12.51 12.86
N TYR A 13 -1.79 -11.58 12.19
CA TYR A 13 -1.17 -10.52 11.40
C TYR A 13 -0.34 -9.56 12.27
N ILE A 14 -0.90 -9.07 13.38
CA ILE A 14 -0.15 -8.21 14.32
C ILE A 14 1.08 -8.95 14.88
N SER A 15 0.93 -10.23 15.22
CA SER A 15 2.06 -11.05 15.68
C SER A 15 3.15 -11.16 14.62
N ALA A 16 2.78 -11.36 13.35
CA ALA A 16 3.72 -11.41 12.24
C ALA A 16 4.43 -10.06 12.00
N VAL A 17 3.71 -8.94 12.07
CA VAL A 17 4.28 -7.59 11.95
C VAL A 17 5.28 -7.32 13.07
N ASN A 18 4.94 -7.67 14.32
CA ASN A 18 5.82 -7.48 15.48
C ASN A 18 7.08 -8.35 15.39
N ALA A 19 6.95 -9.61 14.98
CA ALA A 19 8.09 -10.50 14.76
C ALA A 19 9.02 -9.96 13.65
N ALA A 20 8.45 -9.52 12.53
CA ALA A 20 9.24 -8.92 11.45
C ALA A 20 10.01 -7.67 11.94
N LYS A 21 9.35 -6.83 12.75
CA LYS A 21 9.97 -5.64 13.35
C LYS A 21 11.13 -6.00 14.28
N SER A 22 10.98 -7.01 15.14
CA SER A 22 12.06 -7.45 16.05
C SER A 22 13.24 -8.08 15.31
N TRP A 23 13.01 -8.63 14.11
CA TRP A 23 14.06 -9.18 13.26
C TRP A 23 14.73 -8.14 12.34
N GLY A 24 14.37 -6.86 12.47
CA GLY A 24 14.89 -5.78 11.62
C GLY A 24 14.43 -5.87 10.17
N MET A 25 13.20 -6.35 9.94
CA MET A 25 12.60 -6.45 8.61
C MET A 25 11.59 -5.33 8.38
N SER A 26 11.45 -4.92 7.11
CA SER A 26 10.47 -3.92 6.67
C SER A 26 9.44 -4.57 5.75
N PRO A 27 8.16 -4.17 5.83
CA PRO A 27 7.12 -4.65 4.92
C PRO A 27 7.37 -4.16 3.48
N SER A 28 7.12 -5.03 2.52
CA SER A 28 7.13 -4.70 1.09
C SER A 28 5.79 -4.91 0.40
N SER A 29 4.86 -5.64 1.04
CA SER A 29 3.51 -5.85 0.55
C SER A 29 2.57 -6.10 1.72
N VAL A 30 1.32 -5.69 1.53
CA VAL A 30 0.17 -5.98 2.39
C VAL A 30 -1.01 -6.33 1.50
N SER A 31 -1.82 -7.29 1.93
CA SER A 31 -3.11 -7.57 1.31
C SER A 31 -4.13 -7.94 2.38
N VAL A 32 -5.36 -7.50 2.17
CA VAL A 32 -6.53 -7.76 2.99
C VAL A 32 -7.67 -8.17 2.08
N THR A 33 -8.42 -9.18 2.50
CA THR A 33 -9.67 -9.60 1.86
C THR A 33 -10.76 -9.73 2.92
N SER A 34 -12.01 -9.56 2.51
CA SER A 34 -13.20 -9.73 3.34
C SER A 34 -13.98 -10.94 2.86
N GLU A 35 -13.98 -12.02 3.65
CA GLU A 35 -14.65 -13.28 3.34
C GLU A 35 -15.76 -13.52 4.36
N GLY A 36 -17.03 -13.47 3.93
CA GLY A 36 -18.17 -13.67 4.83
C GLY A 36 -18.21 -12.71 6.02
N GLY A 37 -17.79 -11.45 5.83
CA GLY A 37 -17.70 -10.44 6.89
C GLY A 37 -16.46 -10.56 7.79
N GLN A 38 -15.55 -11.50 7.51
CA GLN A 38 -14.30 -11.65 8.25
C GLN A 38 -13.11 -11.19 7.42
N LEU A 39 -12.25 -10.38 8.03
CA LEU A 39 -11.01 -9.93 7.40
C LEU A 39 -9.92 -11.00 7.48
N ARG A 40 -9.29 -11.29 6.35
CA ARG A 40 -8.08 -12.10 6.23
C ARG A 40 -6.93 -11.25 5.72
N TYR A 41 -5.75 -11.44 6.32
CA TYR A 41 -4.58 -10.60 6.07
C TYR A 41 -3.43 -11.42 5.50
N ALA A 42 -2.63 -10.78 4.65
CA ALA A 42 -1.34 -11.25 4.17
C ALA A 42 -0.32 -10.11 4.19
N ALA A 43 0.94 -10.47 4.45
CA ALA A 43 2.05 -9.52 4.42
C ALA A 43 3.35 -10.21 4.01
N LEU A 44 4.19 -9.47 3.29
CA LEU A 44 5.54 -9.86 2.93
C LEU A 44 6.51 -8.83 3.51
N PHE A 45 7.56 -9.34 4.15
CA PHE A 45 8.64 -8.56 4.73
C PHE A 45 9.97 -8.97 4.13
N HIS A 46 10.88 -8.00 3.99
CA HIS A 46 12.26 -8.24 3.62
C HIS A 46 13.21 -7.59 4.61
N ARG A 47 14.47 -8.03 4.64
CA ARG A 47 15.54 -7.23 5.25
C ARG A 47 16.01 -6.17 4.25
N ARG A 48 15.35 -5.00 4.25
CA ARG A 48 15.94 -3.75 3.74
C ARG A 48 16.12 -2.84 4.94
N GLY A 49 17.19 -2.06 4.95
CA GLY A 49 17.65 -1.32 6.13
C GLY A 49 16.77 -0.14 6.57
N SER A 50 15.46 -0.12 6.30
CA SER A 50 14.55 0.90 6.81
C SER A 50 13.96 0.44 8.14
N SER A 51 14.27 1.16 9.22
CA SER A 51 13.62 0.98 10.52
C SER A 51 12.38 1.86 10.68
N ASN A 52 12.19 2.86 9.80
CA ASN A 52 11.09 3.80 9.84
C ASN A 52 10.05 3.47 8.76
N TRP A 53 9.12 2.59 9.12
CA TRP A 53 8.02 2.17 8.26
C TRP A 53 6.70 2.11 9.05
N GLU A 54 5.60 2.23 8.33
CA GLU A 54 4.23 2.09 8.84
C GLU A 54 3.45 1.12 7.94
N ILE A 55 2.61 0.30 8.55
CA ILE A 55 1.67 -0.56 7.83
C ILE A 55 0.25 -0.27 8.34
N ARG A 56 -0.63 0.13 7.43
CA ARG A 56 -2.02 0.53 7.69
C ARG A 56 -2.93 -0.46 6.98
N PRO A 57 -3.41 -1.52 7.62
CA PRO A 57 -4.14 -2.57 6.92
C PRO A 57 -5.61 -2.22 6.66
N SER A 58 -6.13 -1.11 7.18
CA SER A 58 -7.56 -0.79 7.14
C SER A 58 -7.82 0.70 7.33
N THR A 59 -7.51 1.51 6.33
CA THR A 59 -7.85 2.93 6.28
C THR A 59 -9.13 3.12 5.47
N ARG A 60 -10.14 3.84 5.98
CA ARG A 60 -11.35 4.13 5.19
C ARG A 60 -11.00 5.02 4.00
N ALA A 61 -11.75 4.90 2.90
CA ALA A 61 -11.51 5.71 1.72
C ALA A 61 -11.53 7.23 1.99
N ALA A 62 -12.44 7.70 2.84
CA ALA A 62 -12.53 9.11 3.22
C ALA A 62 -11.29 9.62 3.99
N ASP A 63 -10.63 8.74 4.74
CA ASP A 63 -9.49 9.10 5.60
C ASP A 63 -8.14 8.92 4.89
N TYR A 64 -8.11 8.20 3.76
CA TYR A 64 -6.89 7.78 3.11
C TYR A 64 -6.00 8.94 2.65
N GLN A 65 -6.58 10.02 2.13
CA GLN A 65 -5.78 11.17 1.68
C GLN A 65 -5.07 11.88 2.84
N ALA A 66 -5.72 11.98 4.00
CA ALA A 66 -5.12 12.57 5.20
C ALA A 66 -3.99 11.69 5.74
N GLU A 67 -4.22 10.37 5.83
CA GLU A 67 -3.18 9.39 6.21
C GLU A 67 -1.97 9.46 5.27
N PHE A 68 -2.21 9.44 3.95
CA PHE A 68 -1.14 9.53 2.96
C PHE A 68 -0.30 10.81 3.15
N ASN A 69 -0.96 11.97 3.29
CA ASN A 69 -0.28 13.24 3.51
C ASN A 69 0.53 13.25 4.81
N ALA A 70 -0.01 12.68 5.89
CA ALA A 70 0.69 12.58 7.17
C ALA A 70 1.95 11.69 7.07
N GLN A 71 1.88 10.58 6.33
CA GLN A 71 3.03 9.70 6.11
C GLN A 71 4.12 10.37 5.26
N VAL A 72 3.73 11.13 4.24
CA VAL A 72 4.67 11.94 3.44
C VAL A 72 5.33 13.02 4.29
N ALA A 73 4.56 13.73 5.11
CA ALA A 73 5.10 14.73 6.04
C ALA A 73 6.06 14.10 7.08
N ALA A 74 5.83 12.84 7.46
CA ALA A 74 6.74 12.06 8.31
C ALA A 74 7.97 11.49 7.56
N GLY A 75 8.21 11.91 6.31
CA GLY A 75 9.35 11.49 5.50
C GLY A 75 9.24 10.08 4.90
N ARG A 76 8.05 9.47 4.92
CA ARG A 76 7.81 8.13 4.37
C ARG A 76 7.19 8.21 2.98
N SER A 77 7.49 7.22 2.17
CA SER A 77 6.94 7.07 0.82
C SER A 77 6.06 5.82 0.73
N LEU A 78 5.03 5.85 -0.11
CA LEU A 78 4.14 4.70 -0.31
C LEU A 78 4.87 3.55 -1.02
N VAL A 79 4.94 2.41 -0.35
CA VAL A 79 5.63 1.18 -0.79
C VAL A 79 4.68 0.23 -1.51
N ALA A 80 3.50 0.02 -0.94
CA ALA A 80 2.45 -0.85 -1.45
C ALA A 80 1.08 -0.30 -1.06
N LEU A 81 0.08 -0.54 -1.89
CA LEU A 81 -1.30 -0.15 -1.67
C LEU A 81 -2.22 -1.20 -2.28
N GLN A 82 -3.30 -1.51 -1.58
CA GLN A 82 -4.37 -2.34 -2.04
C GLN A 82 -5.68 -1.71 -1.58
N SER A 83 -6.70 -1.66 -2.45
CA SER A 83 -8.07 -1.41 -2.00
C SER A 83 -8.79 -2.72 -1.71
N TYR A 84 -9.82 -2.66 -0.88
CA TYR A 84 -10.75 -3.77 -0.70
C TYR A 84 -12.08 -3.27 -0.14
N MET A 85 -13.15 -4.03 -0.36
CA MET A 85 -14.47 -3.78 0.21
C MET A 85 -14.65 -4.57 1.51
N HIS A 86 -15.18 -3.94 2.55
CA HIS A 86 -15.58 -4.62 3.79
C HIS A 86 -16.84 -3.96 4.34
N ASP A 87 -17.89 -4.75 4.55
CA ASP A 87 -19.20 -4.31 5.01
C ASP A 87 -19.75 -3.11 4.22
N GLY A 88 -19.65 -3.17 2.90
CA GLY A 88 -20.14 -2.12 1.98
C GLY A 88 -19.29 -0.84 1.96
N GLN A 89 -18.13 -0.82 2.64
CA GLN A 89 -17.24 0.33 2.67
C GLN A 89 -15.90 0.01 2.00
N VAL A 90 -15.45 0.91 1.13
CA VAL A 90 -14.12 0.85 0.53
C VAL A 90 -13.06 1.21 1.56
N ARG A 91 -12.03 0.37 1.64
CA ARG A 91 -10.88 0.52 2.53
C ARG A 91 -9.58 0.34 1.76
N TYR A 92 -8.51 0.84 2.35
CA TYR A 92 -7.15 0.76 1.82
C TYR A 92 -6.24 0.06 2.83
N ALA A 93 -5.47 -0.90 2.33
CA ALA A 93 -4.30 -1.45 3.01
C ALA A 93 -3.04 -0.85 2.38
N ALA A 94 -2.20 -0.19 3.18
CA ALA A 94 -1.04 0.55 2.71
C ALA A 94 0.22 0.23 3.51
N VAL A 95 1.37 0.28 2.84
CA VAL A 95 2.71 0.22 3.43
C VAL A 95 3.44 1.50 3.11
N TYR A 96 4.07 2.11 4.11
CA TYR A 96 4.90 3.31 3.98
C TYR A 96 6.29 3.06 4.57
N SER A 97 7.33 3.62 3.95
CA SER A 97 8.72 3.49 4.45
C SER A 97 9.58 4.64 3.96
N ASP A 98 10.57 5.04 4.77
CA ASP A 98 11.64 5.99 4.39
C ASP A 98 12.72 5.36 3.49
N GLY A 99 12.68 4.05 3.28
CA GLY A 99 13.68 3.30 2.51
C GLY A 99 13.60 3.49 0.98
N ILE A 100 12.69 4.34 0.50
CA ILE A 100 12.58 4.70 -0.91
C ILE A 100 13.51 5.88 -1.18
N ARG A 101 14.60 5.59 -1.91
CA ARG A 101 15.55 6.61 -2.38
C ARG A 101 15.18 7.05 -3.79
N GLY A 102 15.42 8.31 -4.10
CA GLY A 102 15.17 8.89 -5.43
C GLY A 102 13.81 9.58 -5.57
N ALA A 103 13.59 10.21 -6.73
CA ALA A 103 12.35 10.91 -7.02
C ALA A 103 11.20 9.91 -7.16
N TRP A 104 10.05 10.22 -6.58
CA TRP A 104 8.84 9.41 -6.70
C TRP A 104 7.61 10.31 -6.79
N LEU A 105 6.56 9.76 -7.40
CA LEU A 105 5.31 10.43 -7.67
C LEU A 105 4.16 9.48 -7.35
N ALA A 106 3.15 9.95 -6.64
CA ALA A 106 1.92 9.20 -6.42
C ALA A 106 0.71 9.95 -6.97
N ARG A 107 -0.25 9.16 -7.47
CA ARG A 107 -1.57 9.64 -7.87
C ARG A 107 -2.60 8.64 -7.38
N ASN A 108 -3.69 9.16 -6.82
CA ASN A 108 -4.84 8.38 -6.37
C ASN A 108 -6.06 8.79 -7.20
N SER A 109 -7.16 8.05 -7.08
CA SER A 109 -8.44 8.38 -7.71
C SER A 109 -8.39 8.52 -9.24
N LEU A 110 -7.51 7.76 -9.89
CA LEU A 110 -7.31 7.83 -11.33
C LEU A 110 -8.37 7.02 -12.06
N SER A 111 -9.06 7.61 -13.04
CA SER A 111 -9.76 6.79 -14.05
C SER A 111 -8.74 5.99 -14.87
N PRO A 112 -9.14 4.90 -15.56
CA PRO A 112 -8.25 4.16 -16.46
C PRO A 112 -7.58 5.06 -17.52
N LEU A 113 -8.33 6.03 -18.04
CA LEU A 113 -7.81 7.02 -19.00
C LEU A 113 -6.74 7.93 -18.35
N SER A 114 -7.03 8.47 -17.16
CA SER A 114 -6.08 9.33 -16.45
C SER A 114 -4.81 8.56 -16.08
N TYR A 115 -4.95 7.30 -15.66
CA TYR A 115 -3.82 6.42 -15.42
C TYR A 115 -2.96 6.25 -16.66
N ALA A 116 -3.55 5.95 -17.82
CA ALA A 116 -2.79 5.78 -19.07
C ALA A 116 -2.00 7.05 -19.43
N LEU A 117 -2.60 8.24 -19.25
CA LEU A 117 -1.94 9.53 -19.50
C LEU A 117 -0.74 9.75 -18.56
N TYR A 118 -0.94 9.60 -17.25
CA TYR A 118 0.15 9.74 -16.27
C TYR A 118 1.23 8.68 -16.45
N HIS A 119 0.84 7.45 -16.77
CA HIS A 119 1.78 6.36 -17.00
C HIS A 119 2.71 6.69 -18.19
N SER A 120 2.16 7.12 -19.32
CA SER A 120 2.96 7.55 -20.47
C SER A 120 3.85 8.75 -20.14
N TYR A 121 3.29 9.78 -19.47
CA TYR A 121 4.03 10.99 -19.11
C TYR A 121 5.23 10.69 -18.20
N TYR A 122 5.02 9.93 -17.12
CA TYR A 122 6.10 9.61 -16.18
C TYR A 122 7.10 8.60 -16.74
N SER A 123 6.67 7.67 -17.59
CA SER A 123 7.57 6.75 -18.28
C SER A 123 8.52 7.50 -19.22
N ASN A 124 8.02 8.48 -19.97
CA ASN A 124 8.84 9.35 -20.82
C ASN A 124 9.81 10.21 -20.00
N ALA A 125 9.46 10.57 -18.76
CA ALA A 125 10.33 11.27 -17.82
C ALA A 125 11.33 10.35 -17.09
N GLY A 126 11.37 9.05 -17.42
CA GLY A 126 12.32 8.08 -16.88
C GLY A 126 11.89 7.41 -15.57
N TYR A 127 10.64 7.54 -15.15
CA TYR A 127 10.10 6.86 -13.98
C TYR A 127 9.48 5.50 -14.35
N ARG A 128 9.52 4.54 -13.42
CA ARG A 128 8.87 3.23 -13.52
C ARG A 128 7.69 3.16 -12.58
N ASN A 129 6.55 2.63 -13.04
CA ASN A 129 5.44 2.30 -12.14
C ASN A 129 5.87 1.16 -11.22
N THR A 130 5.70 1.34 -9.91
CA THR A 130 6.11 0.37 -8.88
C THR A 130 4.99 -0.06 -7.95
N VAL A 131 3.88 0.70 -7.96
CA VAL A 131 2.65 0.36 -7.27
C VAL A 131 1.51 0.71 -8.21
N LEU A 132 0.56 -0.22 -8.37
CA LEU A 132 -0.71 -0.02 -9.02
C LEU A 132 -1.76 -0.85 -8.28
N THR A 133 -2.88 -0.24 -7.89
CA THR A 133 -4.04 -0.97 -7.38
C THR A 133 -5.31 -0.46 -8.02
N GLY A 134 -6.22 -1.40 -8.31
CA GLY A 134 -7.64 -1.12 -8.50
C GLY A 134 -8.28 -0.69 -7.19
N VAL A 135 -9.24 0.22 -7.28
CA VAL A 135 -10.18 0.61 -6.22
C VAL A 135 -11.50 -0.12 -6.49
N ASP A 136 -11.74 -1.21 -5.77
CA ASP A 136 -12.96 -1.99 -5.89
C ASP A 136 -14.12 -1.29 -5.15
N GLY A 137 -15.32 -1.34 -5.71
CA GLY A 137 -16.53 -0.82 -5.07
C GLY A 137 -16.91 0.63 -5.35
N ALA A 138 -16.09 1.38 -6.12
CA ALA A 138 -16.51 2.66 -6.68
C ALA A 138 -17.44 2.43 -7.90
N SER A 139 -18.40 3.32 -8.14
CA SER A 139 -19.29 3.27 -9.32
C SER A 139 -18.55 3.43 -10.66
N SER A 140 -17.26 3.72 -10.62
CA SER A 140 -16.35 3.74 -11.77
C SER A 140 -14.97 3.24 -11.33
N PRO A 141 -14.23 2.52 -12.21
CA PRO A 141 -12.90 2.04 -11.89
C PRO A 141 -12.00 3.21 -11.52
N SER A 142 -11.43 3.14 -10.32
CA SER A 142 -10.48 4.11 -9.81
C SER A 142 -9.17 3.37 -9.54
N LEU A 143 -8.04 4.01 -9.85
CA LEU A 143 -6.70 3.45 -9.72
C LEU A 143 -5.88 4.35 -8.81
N ALA A 144 -4.98 3.73 -8.05
CA ALA A 144 -3.93 4.43 -7.35
C ALA A 144 -2.57 3.88 -7.78
N ALA A 145 -1.63 4.77 -8.06
CA ALA A 145 -0.37 4.43 -8.69
C ALA A 145 0.82 5.23 -8.13
N VAL A 146 1.97 4.57 -8.04
CA VAL A 146 3.26 5.19 -7.65
C VAL A 146 4.29 4.94 -8.74
N TRP A 147 4.96 6.00 -9.16
CA TRP A 147 6.09 5.98 -10.07
C TRP A 147 7.38 6.37 -9.34
N ARG A 148 8.49 5.71 -9.67
CA ARG A 148 9.81 5.94 -9.04
C ARG A 148 10.89 6.03 -10.11
N ARG A 149 11.88 6.88 -9.90
CA ARG A 149 13.06 7.01 -10.77
C ARG A 149 14.20 6.10 -10.30
#